data_AF-A0A958LUX8-F1
#
_entry.id   AF-A0A958LUX8-F1
#
_cell.length_a   1.000
_cell.length_b   1.000
_cell.length_c   1.000
_cell.angle_alpha   90.00
_cell.angle_beta   90.00
_cell.angle_gamma   90.00
#
_symmetry.space_group_name_H-M   'P 1'
#
loop_
_entity.id
_entity.type
_entity.pdbx_description
1 polymer ?
#
loop_
_entity_poly.entity_id
_entity_poly.type
_entity_poly.pdbx_seq_one_letter_code
_entity_poly.pdbx_strand_id
1 'polypeptide(L)'
;MELLRRMRENPRLYDDMAESLFPTIYGHQEIKKALLLQLIGGIHKRTQNRINIRGDINILIVGDPSSAKSQFLKCVNKFVPRSVYTNGKTTSAAGLTASVTRDESGNVGI
;
A
#
# COMPACT_ATOMS: atom_id res chain seq x y z
N MET A 1 -12.17 22.09 -10.47
CA MET A 1 -10.90 22.34 -11.20
C MET A 1 -10.01 23.37 -10.51
N GLU A 2 -10.56 24.44 -9.96
CA GLU A 2 -9.79 25.48 -9.25
C GLU A 2 -8.95 24.94 -8.07
N LEU A 3 -9.51 24.05 -7.24
CA LEU A 3 -8.78 23.45 -6.11
C LEU A 3 -7.52 22.67 -6.55
N LEU A 4 -7.65 21.84 -7.59
CA LEU A 4 -6.53 21.06 -8.15
C LEU A 4 -5.43 21.98 -8.68
N ARG A 5 -5.81 23.09 -9.31
CA ARG A 5 -4.85 24.08 -9.81
C ARG A 5 -4.08 24.71 -8.66
N ARG A 6 -4.76 25.10 -7.58
CA ARG A 6 -4.12 25.64 -6.37
C ARG A 6 -3.19 24.64 -5.70
N MET A 7 -3.62 23.38 -5.58
CA MET A 7 -2.76 22.32 -5.02
C MET A 7 -1.48 22.14 -5.85
N ARG A 8 -1.59 22.12 -7.19
CA ARG A 8 -0.43 22.01 -8.09
C ARG A 8 0.54 23.19 -7.95
N GLU A 9 0.04 24.38 -7.66
CA GLU A 9 0.85 25.60 -7.48
C GLU A 9 1.51 25.66 -6.09
N ASN A 10 1.18 24.77 -5.15
CA ASN A 10 1.79 24.71 -3.83
C ASN A 10 3.20 24.08 -3.89
N PRO A 11 4.29 24.81 -3.55
CA PRO A 11 5.64 24.26 -3.56
C PRO A 11 5.88 23.18 -2.49
N ARG A 12 5.05 23.12 -1.45
CA ARG A 12 5.11 22.12 -0.37
C ARG A 12 4.13 20.96 -0.56
N LEU A 13 3.49 20.85 -1.74
CA LEU A 13 2.46 19.85 -2.02
C LEU A 13 2.88 18.42 -1.61
N TYR A 14 4.12 18.04 -1.89
CA TYR A 14 4.61 16.69 -1.59
C TYR A 14 4.63 16.40 -0.08
N ASP A 15 5.16 17.33 0.71
CA ASP A 15 5.23 17.19 2.17
C ASP A 15 3.83 17.26 2.78
N ASP A 16 3.03 18.23 2.33
CA ASP A 16 1.66 18.44 2.83
C ASP A 16 0.76 17.23 2.54
N MET A 17 0.90 16.59 1.38
CA MET A 17 0.18 15.36 1.03
C MET A 17 0.59 14.20 1.93
N ALA A 18 1.90 14.03 2.18
CA ALA A 18 2.40 12.95 3.03
C ALA A 18 1.94 13.13 4.49
N GLU A 19 1.91 14.35 5.01
CA GLU A 19 1.41 14.66 6.34
C GLU A 19 -0.11 14.47 6.44
N SER A 20 -0.86 14.95 5.45
CA SER A 20 -2.32 14.87 5.40
C SER A 20 -2.85 13.44 5.34
N LEU A 21 -2.08 12.51 4.78
CA LEU A 21 -2.45 11.09 4.71
C LEU A 21 -2.34 10.39 6.09
N PHE A 22 -1.48 10.90 6.97
CA PHE A 22 -1.21 10.32 8.29
C PHE A 22 -1.27 11.39 9.40
N PRO A 23 -2.43 12.06 9.60
CA PRO A 23 -2.54 13.20 10.50
C PRO A 23 -2.41 12.81 11.97
N THR A 24 -2.72 11.56 12.32
CA THR A 24 -2.68 11.06 13.70
C THR A 24 -1.31 10.52 14.12
N ILE A 25 -0.32 10.48 13.22
CA ILE A 25 1.00 9.92 13.50
C ILE A 25 2.02 11.05 13.44
N TYR A 26 2.70 11.32 14.55
CA TYR A 26 3.75 12.35 14.60
C TYR A 26 5.09 11.83 14.05
N GLY A 27 5.85 12.71 13.39
CA GLY A 27 7.19 12.39 12.85
C GLY A 27 7.18 11.44 11.66
N HIS A 28 8.29 10.70 11.49
CA HIS A 28 8.48 9.67 10.45
C HIS A 28 8.23 10.16 9.00
N GLN A 29 8.71 11.37 8.68
CA GLN A 29 8.43 12.02 7.40
C GLN A 29 8.83 11.16 6.19
N GLU A 30 9.99 10.52 6.24
CA GLU A 30 10.45 9.64 5.16
C GLU A 30 9.54 8.43 4.95
N ILE A 31 8.98 7.85 6.03
CA ILE A 31 8.04 6.73 5.94
C ILE A 31 6.72 7.20 5.32
N LYS A 32 6.20 8.36 5.76
CA LYS A 32 4.96 8.93 5.22
C LYS A 32 5.08 9.20 3.72
N LYS A 33 6.20 9.80 3.31
CA LYS A 33 6.54 10.09 1.92
C LYS A 33 6.67 8.81 1.08
N ALA A 34 7.38 7.80 1.59
CA ALA A 34 7.51 6.52 0.91
C ALA A 34 6.14 5.83 0.72
N LEU A 35 5.28 5.84 1.75
CA LEU A 35 3.92 5.31 1.64
C LEU A 35 3.06 6.09 0.64
N LEU A 36 3.18 7.42 0.59
CA LEU A 36 2.51 8.23 -0.43
C LEU A 36 2.92 7.80 -1.84
N LEU A 37 4.23 7.61 -2.08
CA LEU A 37 4.75 7.14 -3.37
C LEU A 37 4.26 5.73 -3.70
N GLN A 38 4.17 4.84 -2.70
CA GLN A 38 3.59 3.51 -2.89
C GLN A 38 2.14 3.57 -3.38
N LEU A 39 1.33 4.50 -2.85
CA LEU A 39 -0.07 4.65 -3.27
C LEU A 39 -0.23 5.24 -4.67
N ILE A 40 0.69 6.11 -5.08
CA ILE A 40 0.72 6.66 -6.45
C ILE A 40 1.18 5.59 -7.44
N GLY A 41 2.18 4.79 -7.06
CA GLY A 41 2.76 3.76 -7.90
C GLY A 41 3.65 4.31 -9.01
N GLY A 42 4.31 3.40 -9.72
CA GLY A 42 5.10 3.69 -10.91
C GLY A 42 4.41 3.24 -12.20
N ILE A 43 5.08 3.49 -13.32
CA ILE A 43 4.56 3.12 -14.64
C ILE A 43 4.95 1.66 -14.93
N HIS A 44 3.94 0.80 -15.10
CA HIS A 44 4.13 -0.54 -15.63
C HIS A 44 4.52 -0.47 -17.11
N LYS A 45 5.64 -1.10 -17.46
CA LYS A 45 6.18 -1.07 -18.83
C LYS A 45 6.25 -2.47 -19.41
N ARG A 46 6.18 -2.54 -20.74
CA ARG A 46 6.39 -3.76 -21.49
C ARG A 46 7.50 -3.54 -22.51
N THR A 47 8.54 -4.36 -22.42
CA THR A 47 9.68 -4.29 -23.34
C THR A 47 9.28 -4.82 -24.73
N GLN A 48 10.02 -4.46 -25.77
CA GLN A 48 9.86 -4.98 -27.13
C GLN A 48 9.85 -6.53 -27.16
N ASN A 49 10.60 -7.16 -26.25
CA ASN A 49 10.66 -8.63 -26.08
C ASN A 49 9.48 -9.22 -25.27
N ARG A 50 8.37 -8.47 -25.10
CA ARG A 50 7.15 -8.86 -24.35
C ARG A 50 7.36 -9.17 -22.87
N ILE A 51 8.48 -8.77 -22.27
CA ILE A 51 8.73 -8.88 -20.83
C ILE A 51 8.01 -7.72 -20.13
N ASN A 52 7.29 -8.02 -19.04
CA ASN A 52 6.63 -7.03 -18.20
C ASN A 52 7.58 -6.55 -17.10
N ILE A 53 7.67 -5.22 -16.93
CA ILE A 53 8.44 -4.56 -15.88
C ILE A 53 7.45 -3.97 -14.88
N ARG A 54 7.59 -4.38 -13.61
CA ARG A 54 6.73 -3.96 -12.51
C ARG A 54 6.87 -2.45 -12.23
N GLY A 55 5.75 -1.74 -12.20
CA GLY A 55 5.66 -0.35 -11.75
C GLY A 55 5.32 -0.20 -10.26
N ASP A 56 4.78 -1.24 -9.62
CA ASP A 56 4.37 -1.17 -8.23
C ASP A 56 5.59 -1.13 -7.28
N ILE A 57 5.44 -0.42 -6.17
CA ILE A 57 6.46 -0.27 -5.12
C ILE A 57 6.09 -1.16 -3.93
N ASN A 58 7.03 -1.97 -3.45
CA ASN A 58 6.86 -2.76 -2.22
C ASN A 58 7.69 -2.13 -1.10
N ILE A 59 7.07 -1.91 0.06
CA ILE A 59 7.72 -1.32 1.23
C ILE A 59 7.72 -2.32 2.39
N LEU A 60 8.88 -2.48 3.03
CA LEU A 60 9.05 -3.18 4.30
C LEU A 60 9.42 -2.16 5.37
N ILE A 61 8.66 -2.11 6.47
CA ILE A 61 8.93 -1.22 7.60
C ILE A 61 9.44 -2.06 8.78
N VAL A 62 10.69 -1.86 9.16
CA VAL A 62 11.33 -2.49 10.33
C VAL A 62 11.70 -1.41 11.34
N GLY A 63 11.58 -1.71 12.63
CA GLY A 63 11.97 -0.80 13.70
C GLY A 63 11.50 -1.29 15.07
N ASP A 64 11.81 -0.53 16.11
CA ASP A 64 11.62 -0.91 17.51
C ASP A 64 10.15 -1.06 17.92
N PRO A 65 9.84 -1.81 19.00
CA PRO A 65 8.49 -1.80 19.58
C PRO A 65 7.98 -0.37 19.79
N SER A 66 6.66 -0.18 19.62
CA SER A 66 6.00 1.12 19.82
C SER A 66 6.29 2.26 18.83
N SER A 67 7.00 2.03 17.71
CA SER A 67 7.23 3.07 16.66
C SER A 67 6.10 3.25 15.63
N ALA A 68 4.83 3.10 16.02
CA ALA A 68 3.65 3.29 15.16
C ALA A 68 3.55 2.49 13.83
N LYS A 69 4.45 1.52 13.55
CA LYS A 69 4.47 0.72 12.30
C LYS A 69 3.10 0.15 11.90
N SER A 70 2.42 -0.51 12.82
CA SER A 70 1.10 -1.10 12.55
C SER A 70 0.00 -0.04 12.36
N GLN A 71 0.18 1.18 12.90
CA GLN A 71 -0.78 2.27 12.68
C GLN A 71 -0.71 2.80 11.24
N PHE A 72 0.49 2.88 10.64
CA PHE A 72 0.62 3.19 9.22
C PHE A 72 -0.18 2.21 8.36
N LEU A 73 0.01 0.90 8.57
CA LEU A 73 -0.71 -0.14 7.82
C LEU A 73 -2.22 -0.06 8.00
N LYS A 74 -2.70 0.16 9.23
CA LYS A 74 -4.14 0.32 9.52
C LYS A 74 -4.72 1.58 8.89
N CYS A 75 -3.97 2.68 8.86
CA CYS A 75 -4.39 3.93 8.24
C CYS A 75 -4.54 3.75 6.72
N VAL A 76 -3.52 3.17 6.07
CA VAL A 76 -3.57 2.83 4.64
C VAL A 76 -4.76 1.92 4.33
N ASN A 77 -5.00 0.89 5.15
CA ASN A 77 -6.11 -0.04 4.93
C ASN A 77 -7.50 0.62 5.02
N LYS A 78 -7.64 1.66 5.83
CA LYS A 78 -8.90 2.42 5.92
C LYS A 78 -9.09 3.36 4.74
N PHE A 79 -7.99 3.87 4.18
CA PHE A 79 -8.01 4.88 3.13
C PHE A 79 -8.11 4.26 1.72
N VAL A 80 -7.41 3.16 1.47
CA VAL A 80 -7.22 2.64 0.10
C VAL A 80 -8.29 1.60 -0.24
N PRO A 81 -9.06 1.78 -1.33
CA PRO A 81 -10.03 0.79 -1.76
C PRO A 81 -9.32 -0.49 -2.22
N ARG A 82 -9.90 -1.66 -1.88
CA ARG A 82 -9.34 -3.00 -2.15
C ARG A 82 -8.04 -3.34 -1.41
N SER A 83 -7.65 -2.54 -0.42
CA SER A 83 -6.58 -2.93 0.50
C SER A 83 -7.06 -4.02 1.46
N VAL A 84 -6.15 -4.92 1.82
CA VAL A 84 -6.40 -6.00 2.79
C VAL A 84 -5.29 -5.95 3.84
N TYR A 85 -5.68 -5.77 5.10
CA TYR A 85 -4.79 -5.83 6.25
C TYR A 85 -4.84 -7.21 6.86
N THR A 86 -3.68 -7.84 7.02
CA THR A 86 -3.55 -9.16 7.63
C THR A 86 -2.33 -9.25 8.55
N ASN A 87 -2.33 -10.25 9.43
CA ASN A 87 -1.21 -10.59 10.30
C ASN A 87 -0.57 -11.90 9.84
N GLY A 88 0.72 -11.84 9.51
CA GLY A 88 1.47 -13.00 9.02
C GLY A 88 1.54 -14.16 10.02
N LYS A 89 1.43 -13.91 11.34
CA LYS A 89 1.42 -14.98 12.34
C LYS A 89 0.14 -15.82 12.30
N THR A 90 -0.99 -15.20 11.99
CA THR A 90 -2.31 -15.85 12.01
C THR A 90 -2.76 -16.33 10.63
N THR A 91 -1.95 -16.09 9.59
CA THR A 91 -2.30 -16.42 8.20
C THR A 91 -1.40 -17.54 7.69
N SER A 92 -1.97 -18.49 6.96
CA SER A 92 -1.21 -19.55 6.29
C SER A 92 -0.68 -19.07 4.93
N ALA A 93 0.34 -19.75 4.40
CA ALA A 93 0.87 -19.43 3.07
C ALA A 93 -0.22 -19.53 1.98
N ALA A 94 -1.08 -20.56 2.06
CA ALA A 94 -2.22 -20.74 1.18
C ALA A 94 -3.26 -19.61 1.34
N GLY A 95 -3.50 -19.15 2.57
CA GLY A 95 -4.42 -18.04 2.84
C GLY A 95 -3.93 -16.67 2.34
N LEU A 96 -2.63 -16.52 2.06
CA LEU A 96 -2.06 -15.31 1.46
C LEU A 96 -2.07 -15.35 -0.08
N THR A 97 -2.15 -16.53 -0.68
CA THR A 97 -2.05 -16.71 -2.13
C THR A 97 -3.32 -17.36 -2.67
N ALA A 98 -3.37 -18.69 -2.66
CA ALA A 98 -4.45 -19.49 -3.19
C ALA A 98 -4.60 -20.75 -2.33
N SER A 99 -5.84 -21.17 -2.09
CA SER A 99 -6.16 -22.32 -1.25
C SER A 99 -7.11 -23.27 -1.96
N VAL A 100 -6.72 -24.54 -2.09
CA VAL A 100 -7.57 -25.55 -2.70
C VAL A 100 -8.66 -25.96 -1.71
N THR A 101 -9.92 -25.86 -2.11
CA THR A 101 -11.08 -26.27 -1.31
C THR A 101 -11.96 -27.25 -2.08
N ARG A 102 -12.65 -28.13 -1.34
CA ARG A 102 -13.66 -29.03 -1.91
C ARG A 102 -15.04 -28.56 -1.51
N ASP A 103 -15.94 -28.43 -2.48
CA ASP A 103 -17.34 -28.14 -2.21
C ASP A 103 -18.08 -29.39 -1.74
N GLU A 104 -19.29 -29.20 -1.19
CA GLU A 104 -20.16 -30.30 -0.74
C GLU A 104 -20.67 -31.16 -1.91
N SER A 105 -20.58 -30.67 -3.14
CA SER A 105 -20.91 -31.39 -4.38
C SER A 105 -19.73 -32.25 -4.89
N GLY A 106 -18.58 -32.24 -4.20
CA GLY A 106 -17.39 -33.01 -4.55
C GLY A 106 -16.45 -32.33 -5.56
N ASN A 107 -16.77 -31.13 -6.04
CA ASN A 107 -15.90 -30.38 -6.95
C ASN A 107 -14.75 -29.74 -6.17
N VAL A 108 -13.60 -29.64 -6.84
CA VAL A 108 -12.39 -29.05 -6.28
C VAL A 108 -12.13 -27.71 -6.96
N GLY A 109 -12.04 -26.63 -6.16
CA GLY A 109 -11.76 -25.27 -6.62
C GLY A 109 -10.52 -24.68 -5.98
N ILE A 110 -10.05 -23.55 -6.54
CA ILE A 110 -8.95 -22.72 -6.03
C ILE A 110 -9.51 -21.40 -5.50
#